data_AF-A0A946H8F7-F1
#
_entry.id   AF-A0A946H8F7-F1
#
_cell.length_a   1.000
_cell.length_b   1.000
_cell.length_c   1.000
_cell.angle_alpha   90.00
_cell.angle_beta   90.00
_cell.angle_gamma   90.00
#
_symmetry.space_group_name_H-M   'P 1'
#
loop_
_entity.id
_entity.type
_entity.pdbx_description
1 polymer ?
#
loop_
_entity_poly.entity_id
_entity_poly.type
_entity_poly.pdbx_seq_one_letter_code
_entity_poly.pdbx_strand_id
1 'polypeptide(L)'
;MSNLICAQDFKSEFYKAHIFIDYELYEMALPAFLELDRAYPGNSNVQAIIGYLYLHTPNQKEKSLKFLQSSQDKLSAYYKFRNHKEECAPIQSIWFLGKAYHANQQYEKALEKFSEYKEVLRKSNKKDIAEINRDIQLSQNAKKSVSNSI
;
A
#
# COMPACT_ATOMS: atom_id res chain seq x y z
N MET A 1 28.91 19.17 -0.84
CA MET A 1 29.20 17.74 -0.59
C MET A 1 28.02 16.98 0.05
N SER A 2 26.80 17.53 0.08
CA SER A 2 25.66 17.00 0.86
C SER A 2 24.81 15.93 0.16
N ASN A 3 24.56 16.05 -1.15
CA ASN A 3 23.60 15.16 -1.83
C ASN A 3 24.07 13.71 -1.98
N LEU A 4 25.39 13.46 -2.05
CA LEU A 4 25.92 12.11 -2.24
C LEU A 4 25.83 11.25 -0.97
N ILE A 5 26.01 11.88 0.20
CA ILE A 5 25.93 11.21 1.51
C ILE A 5 24.47 10.83 1.80
N CYS A 6 23.54 11.78 1.66
CA CYS A 6 22.10 11.52 1.81
C CYS A 6 21.57 10.41 0.87
N ALA A 7 21.99 10.40 -0.41
CA ALA A 7 21.55 9.38 -1.35
C ALA A 7 22.09 7.97 -1.00
N GLN A 8 23.33 7.90 -0.49
CA GLN A 8 23.93 6.64 -0.05
C GLN A 8 23.26 6.12 1.22
N ASP A 9 22.88 7.01 2.14
CA ASP A 9 22.16 6.68 3.37
C ASP A 9 20.75 6.18 3.07
N PHE A 10 19.97 6.86 2.23
CA PHE A 10 18.64 6.38 1.82
C PHE A 10 18.71 4.98 1.21
N LYS A 11 19.61 4.77 0.25
CA LYS A 11 19.77 3.47 -0.42
C LYS A 11 20.07 2.36 0.58
N SER A 12 21.00 2.59 1.51
CA SER A 12 21.38 1.58 2.51
C SER A 12 20.22 1.26 3.45
N GLU A 13 19.58 2.28 4.01
CA GLU A 13 18.47 2.12 4.96
C GLU A 13 17.24 1.50 4.29
N PHE A 14 16.94 1.87 3.04
CA PHE A 14 15.89 1.25 2.24
C PHE A 14 16.10 -0.26 2.07
N TYR A 15 17.33 -0.68 1.74
CA TYR A 15 17.62 -2.12 1.61
C TYR A 15 17.56 -2.86 2.94
N LYS A 16 18.07 -2.27 4.03
CA LYS A 16 17.95 -2.85 5.38
C LYS A 16 16.49 -3.02 5.79
N ALA A 17 15.66 -2.00 5.58
CA ALA A 17 14.23 -2.05 5.89
C ALA A 17 13.51 -3.13 5.07
N HIS A 18 13.89 -3.31 3.80
CA HIS A 18 13.33 -4.37 2.95
C HIS A 18 13.65 -5.79 3.42
N ILE A 19 14.77 -6.03 4.11
CA ILE A 19 15.06 -7.34 4.69
C ILE A 19 13.93 -7.75 5.64
N PHE A 20 13.40 -6.84 6.45
CA PHE A 20 12.26 -7.12 7.32
C PHE A 20 11.00 -7.49 6.53
N ILE A 21 10.77 -6.88 5.37
CA ILE A 21 9.64 -7.24 4.48
C ILE A 21 9.80 -8.66 3.93
N ASP A 22 11.02 -9.05 3.54
CA ASP A 22 11.28 -10.39 2.99
C ASP A 22 11.01 -11.51 3.97
N TYR A 23 11.24 -11.25 5.27
CA TYR A 23 10.96 -12.17 6.35
C TYR A 23 9.58 -11.95 6.99
N GLU A 24 8.72 -11.13 6.36
CA GLU A 24 7.37 -10.79 6.84
C GLU A 24 7.35 -10.19 8.27
N LEU A 25 8.46 -9.60 8.71
CA LEU A 25 8.62 -8.92 10.00
C LEU A 25 8.05 -7.51 9.92
N TYR A 26 6.74 -7.39 9.66
CA TYR A 26 6.08 -6.11 9.38
C TYR A 26 6.18 -5.11 10.54
N GLU A 27 6.18 -5.58 11.79
CA GLU A 27 6.34 -4.74 12.98
C GLU A 27 7.73 -4.08 13.06
N MET A 28 8.76 -4.67 12.43
CA MET A 28 10.10 -4.10 12.32
C MET A 28 10.25 -3.25 11.06
N ALA A 29 9.66 -3.70 9.94
CA ALA A 29 9.71 -2.95 8.68
C ALA A 29 9.01 -1.59 8.79
N LEU A 30 7.86 -1.54 9.46
CA LEU A 30 7.03 -0.34 9.57
C LEU A 30 7.78 0.86 10.17
N PRO A 31 8.37 0.78 11.38
CA PRO A 31 9.13 1.91 11.94
C PRO A 31 10.35 2.28 11.08
N ALA A 32 11.00 1.33 10.42
CA ALA A 32 12.12 1.62 9.51
C ALA A 32 11.69 2.44 8.30
N PHE A 33 10.57 2.09 7.67
CA PHE A 33 10.03 2.85 6.53
C PHE A 33 9.44 4.21 6.95
N LEU A 34 8.87 4.32 8.15
CA LEU A 34 8.42 5.62 8.70
C LEU A 34 9.60 6.58 8.92
N GLU A 35 10.75 6.08 9.35
CA GLU A 35 11.96 6.91 9.49
C GLU A 35 12.53 7.31 8.13
N LEU A 36 12.51 6.40 7.15
CA LEU A 36 12.86 6.73 5.76
C LEU A 36 11.99 7.85 5.19
N ASP A 37 10.68 7.81 5.38
CA ASP A 37 9.77 8.87 4.92
C ASP A 37 9.98 10.19 5.65
N ARG A 38 10.29 10.15 6.95
CA ARG A 38 10.62 11.35 7.73
C ARG A 38 11.88 12.03 7.20
N ALA A 39 12.93 11.24 6.94
CA ALA A 39 14.21 11.76 6.45
C ALA A 39 14.17 12.16 4.98
N TYR A 40 13.35 11.47 4.17
CA TYR A 40 13.27 11.62 2.72
C TYR A 40 11.80 11.65 2.24
N PRO A 41 11.04 12.72 2.54
CA PRO A 41 9.61 12.77 2.29
C PRO A 41 9.28 12.90 0.79
N GLY A 42 8.05 12.53 0.42
CA GLY A 42 7.49 12.79 -0.90
C GLY A 42 7.74 11.70 -1.96
N ASN A 43 8.26 10.54 -1.55
CA ASN A 43 8.39 9.39 -2.45
C ASN A 43 7.12 8.52 -2.40
N SER A 44 6.35 8.47 -3.49
CA SER A 44 5.10 7.69 -3.57
C SER A 44 5.32 6.19 -3.37
N ASN A 45 6.47 5.64 -3.77
CA ASN A 45 6.82 4.25 -3.49
C ASN A 45 6.97 4.00 -1.97
N VAL A 46 7.69 4.87 -1.26
CA VAL A 46 7.85 4.76 0.20
C VAL A 46 6.49 4.87 0.89
N GLN A 47 5.63 5.79 0.45
CA GLN A 47 4.25 5.92 0.95
C GLN A 47 3.44 4.63 0.73
N ALA A 48 3.53 4.03 -0.46
CA ALA A 48 2.87 2.76 -0.75
C ALA A 48 3.37 1.62 0.14
N ILE A 49 4.69 1.54 0.38
CA ILE A 49 5.28 0.53 1.26
C ILE A 49 4.78 0.72 2.69
N ILE A 50 4.81 1.93 3.25
CA ILE A 50 4.28 2.20 4.59
C ILE A 50 2.80 1.81 4.69
N GLY A 51 2.02 2.18 3.68
CA GLY A 51 0.62 1.79 3.54
C GLY A 51 0.41 0.27 3.58
N TYR A 52 1.17 -0.46 2.77
CA TYR A 52 1.18 -1.92 2.76
C TYR A 52 1.55 -2.50 4.12
N LEU A 53 2.57 -1.96 4.79
CA LEU A 53 3.01 -2.42 6.10
C LEU A 53 1.92 -2.23 7.15
N TYR A 54 1.27 -1.07 7.20
CA TYR A 54 0.13 -0.85 8.10
C TYR A 54 -1.03 -1.82 7.85
N LEU A 55 -1.31 -2.20 6.60
CA LEU A 55 -2.34 -3.20 6.28
C LEU A 55 -2.00 -4.60 6.85
N HIS A 56 -0.73 -4.90 7.06
CA HIS A 56 -0.24 -6.20 7.56
C HIS A 56 0.10 -6.18 9.06
N THR A 57 0.27 -5.01 9.66
CA THR A 57 0.47 -4.89 11.11
C THR A 57 -0.87 -5.03 11.87
N PRO A 58 -0.97 -5.94 12.85
CA PRO A 58 -2.19 -6.11 13.64
C PRO A 58 -2.66 -4.81 14.31
N ASN A 59 -3.97 -4.57 14.31
CA ASN A 59 -4.62 -3.41 14.94
C ASN A 59 -4.12 -2.03 14.45
N GLN A 60 -3.49 -1.95 13.28
CA GLN A 60 -3.00 -0.69 12.72
C GLN A 60 -3.46 -0.42 11.28
N LYS A 61 -4.37 -1.25 10.74
CA LYS A 61 -4.80 -1.20 9.34
C LYS A 61 -5.41 0.14 8.97
N GLU A 62 -6.11 0.78 9.89
CA GLU A 62 -6.79 2.05 9.69
C GLU A 62 -5.80 3.16 9.32
N LYS A 63 -4.59 3.11 9.90
CA LYS A 63 -3.52 4.09 9.66
C LYS A 63 -2.95 4.03 8.24
N SER A 64 -3.15 2.93 7.52
CA SER A 64 -2.68 2.77 6.14
C SER A 64 -3.30 3.79 5.17
N LEU A 65 -4.51 4.29 5.48
CA LEU A 65 -5.29 5.11 4.56
C LEU A 65 -4.55 6.37 4.11
N LYS A 66 -3.99 7.13 5.05
CA LYS A 66 -3.27 8.38 4.74
C LYS A 66 -2.10 8.13 3.77
N PHE A 67 -1.31 7.10 4.03
CA PHE A 67 -0.13 6.77 3.23
C PHE A 67 -0.50 6.25 1.85
N LEU A 68 -1.55 5.41 1.76
CA LEU A 68 -2.02 4.90 0.47
C LEU A 68 -2.75 5.95 -0.37
N GLN A 69 -3.36 6.96 0.25
CA GLN A 69 -3.86 8.13 -0.48
C GLN A 69 -2.70 8.93 -1.07
N SER A 70 -1.68 9.24 -0.26
CA SER A 70 -0.46 9.95 -0.68
C SER A 70 0.29 9.21 -1.80
N SER A 71 0.28 7.87 -1.78
CA SER A 71 0.96 7.07 -2.80
C SER A 71 0.30 7.14 -4.19
N GLN A 72 -0.94 7.66 -4.31
CA GLN A 72 -1.63 7.72 -5.61
C GLN A 72 -1.11 8.84 -6.52
N ASP A 73 -0.29 9.77 -6.01
CA ASP A 73 0.28 10.88 -6.79
C ASP A 73 1.08 10.41 -8.01
N LYS A 74 1.79 9.27 -7.87
CA LYS A 74 2.57 8.65 -8.93
C LYS A 74 2.42 7.13 -8.88
N LEU A 75 1.81 6.55 -9.91
CA LEU A 75 1.63 5.10 -10.05
C LEU A 75 2.37 4.57 -11.28
N SER A 76 2.87 3.33 -11.20
CA SER A 76 3.55 2.66 -12.30
C SER A 76 3.11 1.20 -12.43
N ALA A 77 2.72 0.82 -13.65
CA ALA A 77 2.49 -0.58 -14.02
C ALA A 77 3.80 -1.36 -14.25
N TYR A 78 4.95 -0.67 -14.33
CA TYR A 78 6.28 -1.24 -14.58
C TYR A 78 7.18 -1.19 -13.33
N TYR A 79 6.56 -1.10 -12.15
CA TYR A 79 7.23 -1.04 -10.86
C TYR A 79 8.20 -2.21 -10.64
N LYS A 80 9.39 -1.92 -10.11
CA LYS A 80 10.39 -2.94 -9.75
C LYS A 80 10.48 -3.05 -8.23
N PHE A 81 10.08 -4.21 -7.71
CA PHE A 81 10.16 -4.49 -6.28
C PHE A 81 11.59 -4.33 -5.76
N ARG A 82 11.73 -3.72 -4.56
CA ARG A 82 13.00 -3.45 -3.87
C ARG A 82 13.97 -2.54 -4.64
N ASN A 83 13.52 -1.84 -5.67
CA ASN A 83 14.35 -0.84 -6.33
C ASN A 83 14.23 0.50 -5.59
N HIS A 84 15.27 0.89 -4.84
CA HIS A 84 15.33 2.16 -4.11
C HIS A 84 15.18 3.40 -5.01
N LYS A 85 15.34 3.25 -6.33
CA LYS A 85 15.17 4.34 -7.31
C LYS A 85 13.73 4.52 -7.78
N GLU A 86 12.80 3.67 -7.35
CA GLU A 86 11.38 3.87 -7.65
C GLU A 86 10.86 5.08 -6.88
N GLU A 87 10.35 6.05 -7.62
CA GLU A 87 9.61 7.20 -7.10
C GLU A 87 8.10 7.02 -7.24
N CYS A 88 7.67 6.09 -8.10
CA CYS A 88 6.27 5.75 -8.31
C CYS A 88 5.88 4.54 -7.46
N ALA A 89 4.69 4.58 -6.88
CA ALA A 89 4.08 3.41 -6.27
C ALA A 89 3.70 2.36 -7.33
N PRO A 90 3.67 1.07 -6.98
CA PRO A 90 3.10 0.05 -7.86
C PRO A 90 1.64 0.37 -8.16
N ILE A 91 1.18 0.08 -9.39
CA ILE A 91 -0.25 0.21 -9.75
C ILE A 91 -1.17 -0.60 -8.81
N GLN A 92 -0.63 -1.66 -8.20
CA GLN A 92 -1.29 -2.45 -7.15
C GLN A 92 -1.68 -1.64 -5.91
N SER A 93 -1.08 -0.47 -5.68
CA SER A 93 -1.45 0.42 -4.59
C SER A 93 -2.88 0.93 -4.67
N ILE A 94 -3.54 0.89 -5.84
CA ILE A 94 -4.99 1.14 -5.96
C ILE A 94 -5.78 0.10 -5.15
N TRP A 95 -5.41 -1.18 -5.26
CA TRP A 95 -6.05 -2.26 -4.51
C TRP A 95 -5.78 -2.14 -3.01
N PHE A 96 -4.55 -1.83 -2.63
CA PHE A 96 -4.20 -1.57 -1.23
C PHE A 96 -5.01 -0.41 -0.66
N LEU A 97 -5.19 0.67 -1.42
CA LEU A 97 -6.05 1.78 -1.00
C LEU A 97 -7.51 1.34 -0.79
N GLY A 98 -8.03 0.45 -1.64
CA GLY A 98 -9.34 -0.18 -1.41
C GLY A 98 -9.41 -0.94 -0.08
N LYS A 99 -8.38 -1.71 0.26
CA LYS A 99 -8.29 -2.40 1.56
C LYS A 99 -8.21 -1.42 2.73
N ALA A 100 -7.52 -0.30 2.56
CA ALA A 100 -7.43 0.75 3.56
C ALA A 100 -8.77 1.46 3.79
N TYR A 101 -9.51 1.75 2.72
CA TYR A 101 -10.88 2.26 2.83
C TYR A 101 -11.79 1.28 3.55
N HIS A 102 -11.69 -0.02 3.24
CA HIS A 102 -12.46 -1.06 3.94
C HIS A 102 -12.15 -1.07 5.45
N ALA A 103 -10.86 -1.04 5.83
CA ALA A 103 -10.45 -1.01 7.24
C ALA A 103 -11.01 0.22 7.97
N ASN A 104 -11.16 1.34 7.26
CA ASN A 104 -11.76 2.57 7.78
C ASN A 104 -13.29 2.64 7.59
N GLN A 105 -13.95 1.51 7.31
CA GLN A 105 -15.40 1.40 7.10
C GLN A 105 -15.96 2.29 5.97
N GLN A 106 -15.10 2.77 5.06
CA GLN A 106 -15.47 3.54 3.87
C GLN A 106 -15.76 2.58 2.71
N TYR A 107 -16.80 1.76 2.86
CA TYR A 107 -17.04 0.60 1.99
C TYR A 107 -17.33 0.97 0.53
N GLU A 108 -18.01 2.09 0.27
CA GLU A 108 -18.25 2.59 -1.09
C GLU A 108 -16.93 2.89 -1.82
N LYS A 109 -16.02 3.62 -1.16
CA LYS A 109 -14.71 3.95 -1.72
C LYS A 109 -13.83 2.72 -1.87
N ALA A 110 -13.95 1.75 -0.97
CA ALA A 110 -13.29 0.46 -1.10
C ALA A 110 -13.72 -0.25 -2.40
N LEU A 111 -15.04 -0.33 -2.64
CA LEU A 111 -15.62 -0.96 -3.84
C LEU A 111 -15.23 -0.25 -5.14
N GLU A 112 -15.16 1.08 -5.11
CA GLU A 112 -14.68 1.88 -6.24
C GLU A 112 -13.24 1.49 -6.60
N LYS A 113 -12.32 1.50 -5.62
CA LYS A 113 -10.91 1.17 -5.86
C LYS A 113 -10.67 -0.28 -6.25
N PHE A 114 -11.47 -1.21 -5.72
CA PHE A 114 -11.42 -2.60 -6.16
C PHE A 114 -11.86 -2.78 -7.62
N SER A 115 -12.90 -2.07 -8.03
CA SER A 115 -13.37 -2.08 -9.42
C SER A 115 -12.30 -1.46 -10.35
N GLU A 116 -11.76 -0.30 -9.98
CA GLU A 116 -10.70 0.39 -10.71
C GLU A 116 -9.47 -0.51 -10.92
N TYR A 117 -8.94 -1.12 -9.86
CA TYR A 117 -7.77 -2.00 -10.01
C TYR A 117 -8.07 -3.24 -10.84
N LYS A 118 -9.28 -3.80 -10.71
CA LYS A 118 -9.69 -4.97 -11.50
C LYS A 118 -9.76 -4.66 -13.00
N GLU A 119 -10.14 -3.45 -13.40
CA GLU A 119 -10.22 -3.03 -14.80
C GLU A 119 -8.84 -2.93 -15.46
N VAL A 120 -7.80 -2.55 -14.71
CA VAL A 120 -6.43 -2.46 -15.25
C VAL A 120 -5.69 -3.80 -15.30
N LEU A 121 -6.24 -4.84 -14.65
CA LEU A 121 -5.64 -6.18 -14.67
C LEU A 121 -5.89 -6.90 -15.99
N ARG A 122 -4.85 -7.62 -16.46
CA ARG A 122 -5.01 -8.57 -17.55
C ARG A 122 -5.95 -9.70 -17.12
N LYS A 123 -6.87 -10.10 -18.01
CA LYS A 123 -7.85 -11.19 -17.76
C LYS A 123 -7.21 -12.53 -17.37
N SER A 124 -5.94 -12.74 -17.71
CA SER A 124 -5.14 -13.92 -17.34
C SER A 124 -4.64 -13.89 -15.90
N ASN A 125 -4.66 -12.75 -15.21
CA ASN A 125 -4.28 -12.63 -13.81
C ASN A 125 -5.40 -13.13 -12.88
N LYS A 126 -5.69 -14.44 -12.97
CA LYS A 126 -6.83 -15.07 -12.30
C LYS A 126 -6.75 -15.00 -10.78
N LYS A 127 -5.52 -15.08 -10.23
CA LYS A 127 -5.28 -15.03 -8.79
C LYS A 127 -5.71 -13.69 -8.22
N ASP A 128 -5.15 -12.58 -8.71
CA ASP A 128 -5.47 -11.25 -8.21
C ASP A 128 -6.95 -10.93 -8.43
N ILE A 129 -7.53 -11.30 -9.58
CA ILE A 129 -8.96 -11.12 -9.85
C ILE A 129 -9.82 -11.85 -8.80
N ALA A 130 -9.45 -13.07 -8.40
CA ALA A 130 -10.18 -13.82 -7.39
C ALA A 130 -10.08 -13.17 -6.00
N GLU A 131 -8.90 -12.68 -5.62
CA GLU A 131 -8.69 -11.98 -4.35
C GLU A 131 -9.46 -10.65 -4.30
N ILE A 132 -9.45 -9.88 -5.38
CA ILE A 132 -10.23 -8.62 -5.47
C ILE A 132 -11.73 -8.89 -5.40
N ASN A 133 -12.23 -9.94 -6.07
CA ASN A 133 -13.65 -10.32 -5.97
C ASN A 133 -14.05 -10.68 -4.54
N ARG A 134 -13.16 -11.34 -3.79
CA ARG A 134 -13.37 -11.63 -2.36
C ARG A 134 -13.45 -10.33 -1.56
N ASP A 135 -12.54 -9.39 -1.77
CA ASP A 135 -12.56 -8.09 -1.08
C ASP A 135 -13.81 -7.26 -1.39
N ILE A 136 -14.28 -7.30 -2.65
CA ILE A 136 -15.55 -6.72 -3.07
C ILE A 136 -16.70 -7.33 -2.27
N GLN A 137 -16.78 -8.65 -2.19
CA GLN A 137 -17.86 -9.32 -1.48
C GLN A 137 -17.84 -9.04 0.03
N LEU A 138 -16.65 -9.04 0.65
CA LEU A 138 -16.51 -8.67 2.06
C LEU A 138 -17.00 -7.25 2.32
N SER A 139 -16.65 -6.30 1.45
CA SER A 139 -17.07 -4.90 1.59
C SER A 139 -18.56 -4.71 1.35
N GLN A 140 -19.15 -5.41 0.38
CA GLN A 140 -20.60 -5.40 0.15
C GLN A 140 -21.37 -5.96 1.34
N ASN A 141 -20.89 -7.05 1.93
CA ASN A 141 -21.52 -7.65 3.11
C ASN A 141 -21.44 -6.70 4.31
N ALA A 142 -20.25 -6.14 4.58
CA ALA A 142 -20.06 -5.19 5.69
C ALA A 142 -20.95 -3.95 5.53
N LYS A 143 -21.01 -3.37 4.33
CA LYS A 143 -21.91 -2.25 4.00
C LYS A 143 -23.38 -2.56 4.30
N LYS A 144 -23.87 -3.74 3.89
CA LYS A 144 -25.25 -4.17 4.15
C LYS A 144 -25.52 -4.37 5.64
N SER A 145 -24.59 -4.99 6.37
CA SER A 145 -24.71 -5.20 7.81
C SER A 145 -24.82 -3.87 8.57
N VAL A 146 -24.01 -2.86 8.22
CA VAL A 146 -24.12 -1.52 8.81
C VAL A 146 -25.46 -0.87 8.47
N SER A 147 -25.89 -0.95 7.21
CA SER A 147 -27.17 -0.36 6.77
C SER A 147 -28.38 -0.99 7.47
N ASN A 148 -28.34 -2.29 7.77
CA ASN A 148 -29.41 -3.01 8.45
C ASN A 148 -29.39 -2.87 9.98
N SER A 149 -28.32 -2.27 10.54
CA SER A 149 -28.16 -2.09 12.00
C SER A 149 -28.58 -0.69 12.48
N ILE A 150 -29.11 0.14 11.57
CA ILE A 150 -29.62 1.50 11.80
C ILE A 150 -31.13 1.49 11.60
#